data_AF-A0A0M0GQ60-F1
#
_entry.id   AF-A0A0M0GQ60-F1
#
_cell.length_a   1.000
_cell.length_b   1.000
_cell.length_c   1.000
_cell.angle_alpha   90.00
_cell.angle_beta   90.00
_cell.angle_gamma   90.00
#
_symmetry.space_group_name_H-M   'P 1'
#
loop_
_entity.id
_entity.type
_entity.pdbx_description
1 polymer ?
#
loop_
_entity_poly.entity_id
_entity_poly.type
_entity_poly.pdbx_seq_one_letter_code
_entity_poly.pdbx_strand_id
1 'polypeptide(L)'
;MEHRWKNWVWIIFLIWYGVGLVLVSLDWLPPALQWANAVFLYLSGFLAVLYAGMVFKRGMGYWLAAIIIIGTIAAESLGVHYGWIFGSYHYEKDFGIQLFGVPVTIGFAWVMVIFTSMAYFEWMLNGKKTFKNALLYSIATSILAVTMDLIIDPVAYKGRQYWIWEGDGIYYDIPTQNFLGWFYVSFVIQFILYYLLRDTSFPKVWSPRMRWLYGMVVGMFVVTSMVEGLWLAVFVTLTVYVIMLTIRKIWRESYDRA
;
A
#
# COMPACT_ATOMS: atom_id res chain seq x y z
N MET A 1 -8.96 -3.75 -29.02
CA MET A 1 -10.10 -3.41 -28.13
C MET A 1 -9.94 -3.95 -26.70
N GLU A 2 -9.17 -5.04 -26.48
CA GLU A 2 -9.06 -5.79 -25.22
C GLU A 2 -8.49 -5.06 -23.98
N HIS A 3 -8.02 -3.81 -24.12
CA HIS A 3 -7.39 -3.05 -23.03
C HIS A 3 -8.05 -1.70 -22.73
N ARG A 4 -9.09 -1.29 -23.48
CA ARG A 4 -9.71 0.04 -23.34
C ARG A 4 -10.44 0.21 -22.02
N TRP A 5 -11.14 -0.82 -21.53
CA TRP A 5 -11.91 -0.75 -20.28
C TRP A 5 -11.01 -0.51 -19.06
N LYS A 6 -9.79 -1.04 -19.04
CA LYS A 6 -8.85 -0.82 -17.93
C LYS A 6 -8.47 0.67 -17.80
N ASN A 7 -8.38 1.38 -18.92
CA ASN A 7 -8.16 2.83 -18.90
C ASN A 7 -9.36 3.58 -18.30
N TRP A 8 -10.58 3.11 -18.54
CA TRP A 8 -11.77 3.67 -17.90
C TRP A 8 -11.75 3.46 -16.39
N VAL A 9 -11.33 2.29 -15.89
CA VAL A 9 -11.16 2.07 -14.44
C VAL A 9 -10.19 3.07 -13.83
N TRP A 10 -9.07 3.35 -14.50
CA TRP A 10 -8.13 4.40 -14.06
C TRP A 10 -8.76 5.80 -14.04
N ILE A 11 -9.53 6.16 -15.06
CA ILE A 11 -10.22 7.46 -15.12
C ILE A 11 -11.27 7.57 -14.02
N ILE A 12 -12.06 6.52 -13.80
CA ILE A 12 -13.04 6.45 -12.71
C ILE A 12 -12.33 6.64 -11.37
N PHE A 13 -11.20 5.98 -11.16
CA PHE A 13 -10.39 6.17 -9.96
C PHE A 13 -9.91 7.62 -9.80
N LEU A 14 -9.44 8.28 -10.86
CA LEU A 14 -9.02 9.69 -10.78
C LEU A 14 -10.17 10.62 -10.37
N ILE A 15 -11.36 10.41 -10.91
CA ILE A 15 -12.56 11.17 -10.53
C ILE A 15 -12.90 10.90 -9.06
N TRP A 16 -12.92 9.63 -8.66
CA TRP A 16 -13.21 9.23 -7.28
C TRP A 16 -12.18 9.78 -6.29
N TYR A 17 -10.89 9.74 -6.65
CA TYR A 17 -9.80 10.32 -5.89
C TYR A 17 -9.96 11.84 -5.76
N GLY A 18 -10.27 12.55 -6.84
CA GLY A 18 -10.47 14.00 -6.80
C GLY A 18 -11.60 14.41 -5.85
N VAL A 19 -12.72 13.69 -5.90
CA VAL A 19 -13.84 13.88 -4.96
C VAL A 19 -13.42 13.53 -3.53
N GLY A 20 -12.76 12.39 -3.34
CA GLY A 20 -12.30 11.91 -2.03
C GLY A 20 -11.28 12.84 -1.39
N LEU A 21 -10.34 13.40 -2.16
CA LEU A 21 -9.34 14.36 -1.68
C LEU A 21 -10.00 15.59 -1.06
N VAL A 22 -11.10 16.09 -1.66
CA VAL A 22 -11.83 17.24 -1.10
C VAL A 22 -12.66 16.81 0.11
N LEU A 23 -13.48 15.76 -0.04
CA LEU A 23 -14.46 15.39 0.98
C LEU A 23 -13.81 14.77 2.23
N VAL A 24 -12.83 13.89 2.06
CA VAL A 24 -12.18 13.19 3.18
C VAL A 24 -11.15 14.09 3.83
N SER A 25 -10.26 14.72 3.06
CA SER A 25 -9.17 15.48 3.66
C SER A 25 -9.63 16.74 4.37
N LEU A 26 -10.77 17.34 3.98
CA LEU A 26 -11.34 18.50 4.67
C LEU A 26 -12.35 18.12 5.77
N ASP A 27 -12.51 16.83 6.07
CA ASP A 27 -13.51 16.32 7.02
C ASP A 27 -14.96 16.72 6.68
N TRP A 28 -15.28 16.82 5.38
CA TRP A 28 -16.61 17.18 4.89
C TRP A 28 -17.46 15.96 4.52
N LEU A 29 -16.93 14.75 4.68
CA LEU A 29 -17.63 13.52 4.34
C LEU A 29 -18.74 13.24 5.37
N PRO A 30 -20.03 13.32 5.00
CA PRO A 30 -21.12 13.02 5.92
C PRO A 30 -21.06 11.57 6.40
N PRO A 31 -21.53 11.26 7.62
CA PRO A 31 -21.55 9.88 8.15
C PRO A 31 -22.21 8.86 7.21
N ALA A 32 -23.29 9.25 6.52
CA ALA A 32 -24.00 8.41 5.55
C ALA A 32 -23.17 8.01 4.32
N LEU A 33 -22.04 8.68 4.07
CA LEU A 33 -21.14 8.43 2.93
C LEU A 33 -19.82 7.78 3.35
N GLN A 34 -19.65 7.31 4.59
CA GLN A 34 -18.42 6.66 5.04
C GLN A 34 -18.07 5.38 4.25
N TRP A 35 -19.07 4.72 3.65
CA TRP A 35 -18.85 3.61 2.70
C TRP A 35 -17.96 3.99 1.50
N ALA A 36 -17.85 5.28 1.17
CA ALA A 36 -16.99 5.77 0.10
C ALA A 36 -15.51 5.46 0.34
N ASN A 37 -15.09 5.36 1.60
CA ASN A 37 -13.73 4.97 1.98
C ASN A 37 -13.46 3.50 1.61
N ALA A 38 -14.42 2.61 1.87
CA ALA A 38 -14.32 1.21 1.45
C ALA A 38 -14.24 1.08 -0.08
N VAL A 39 -15.07 1.84 -0.81
CA VAL A 39 -15.04 1.88 -2.28
C VAL A 39 -13.70 2.39 -2.80
N PHE A 40 -13.10 3.40 -2.15
CA PHE A 40 -11.77 3.88 -2.49
C PHE A 40 -10.72 2.76 -2.38
N LEU A 41 -10.70 2.03 -1.27
CA LEU A 41 -9.77 0.92 -1.03
C LEU A 41 -9.98 -0.23 -2.02
N TYR A 42 -11.23 -0.60 -2.29
CA TYR A 42 -11.55 -1.62 -3.29
C TYR A 42 -11.07 -1.20 -4.68
N LEU A 43 -11.30 0.05 -5.08
CA LEU A 43 -10.91 0.54 -6.40
C LEU A 43 -9.38 0.63 -6.55
N SER A 44 -8.68 1.10 -5.51
CA SER A 44 -7.20 1.17 -5.51
C SER A 44 -6.59 -0.24 -5.53
N GLY A 45 -7.10 -1.16 -4.73
CA GLY A 45 -6.68 -2.57 -4.74
C GLY A 45 -7.00 -3.26 -6.07
N PHE A 46 -8.16 -2.97 -6.66
CA PHE A 46 -8.51 -3.53 -7.97
C PHE A 46 -7.56 -3.05 -9.07
N LEU A 47 -7.15 -1.78 -9.08
CA LEU A 47 -6.12 -1.30 -10.02
C LEU A 47 -4.80 -2.07 -9.86
N ALA A 48 -4.40 -2.39 -8.63
CA ALA A 48 -3.21 -3.18 -8.34
C ALA A 48 -3.36 -4.65 -8.78
N VAL A 49 -4.53 -5.26 -8.60
CA VAL A 49 -4.86 -6.60 -9.13
C VAL A 49 -4.76 -6.62 -10.67
N LEU A 50 -5.28 -5.59 -11.34
CA LEU A 50 -5.17 -5.45 -12.80
C LEU A 50 -3.71 -5.33 -13.24
N TYR A 51 -2.90 -4.58 -12.49
CA TYR A 51 -1.47 -4.44 -12.73
C TYR A 51 -0.73 -5.77 -12.54
N ALA A 52 -1.02 -6.51 -11.48
CA ALA A 52 -0.47 -7.84 -11.22
C ALA A 52 -0.72 -8.78 -12.41
N GLY A 53 -1.95 -8.80 -12.94
CA GLY A 53 -2.31 -9.60 -14.12
C GLY A 53 -1.60 -9.17 -15.42
N MET A 54 -1.12 -7.92 -15.51
CA MET A 54 -0.29 -7.48 -16.63
C MET A 54 1.18 -7.89 -16.47
N VAL A 55 1.69 -7.86 -15.24
CA VAL A 55 3.11 -8.11 -14.96
C VAL A 55 3.42 -9.61 -14.91
N PHE A 56 2.63 -10.41 -14.19
CA PHE A 56 2.93 -11.83 -13.93
C PHE A 56 2.25 -12.80 -14.91
N LYS A 57 1.73 -12.31 -16.04
CA LYS A 57 0.76 -13.00 -16.91
C LYS A 57 -0.57 -13.23 -16.19
N ARG A 58 -1.69 -12.96 -16.88
CA ARG A 58 -3.06 -12.86 -16.33
C ARG A 58 -3.36 -13.84 -15.18
N GLY A 59 -3.30 -15.14 -15.43
CA GLY A 59 -3.67 -16.16 -14.45
C GLY A 59 -2.82 -16.12 -13.18
N MET A 60 -1.50 -16.17 -13.32
CA MET A 60 -0.57 -16.12 -12.18
C MET A 60 -0.67 -14.79 -11.43
N GLY A 61 -0.79 -13.67 -12.14
CA GLY A 61 -0.90 -12.34 -11.51
C GLY A 61 -2.15 -12.19 -10.64
N TYR A 62 -3.30 -12.65 -11.12
CA TYR A 62 -4.53 -12.62 -10.32
C TYR A 62 -4.48 -13.61 -9.15
N TRP A 63 -3.87 -14.78 -9.34
CA TRP A 63 -3.63 -15.73 -8.25
C TRP A 63 -2.74 -15.16 -7.16
N LEU A 64 -1.61 -14.55 -7.52
CA LEU A 64 -0.71 -13.89 -6.56
C LEU A 64 -1.41 -12.75 -5.83
N ALA A 65 -2.19 -11.94 -6.53
CA ALA A 65 -2.95 -10.87 -5.91
C ALA A 65 -3.98 -11.40 -4.89
N ALA A 66 -4.69 -12.48 -5.23
CA ALA A 66 -5.62 -13.14 -4.31
C ALA A 66 -4.90 -13.72 -3.08
N ILE A 67 -3.74 -14.37 -3.27
CA ILE A 67 -2.91 -14.88 -2.17
C ILE A 67 -2.44 -13.74 -1.26
N ILE A 68 -2.04 -12.60 -1.82
CA ILE A 68 -1.63 -11.42 -1.03
C ILE A 68 -2.82 -10.88 -0.23
N ILE A 69 -4.00 -10.72 -0.83
CA ILE A 69 -5.21 -10.27 -0.14
C ILE A 69 -5.54 -11.20 1.02
N ILE A 70 -5.63 -12.51 0.78
CA ILE A 70 -5.99 -13.49 1.81
C ILE A 70 -4.89 -13.61 2.86
N GLY A 71 -3.63 -13.64 2.45
CA GLY A 71 -2.48 -13.78 3.34
C GLY A 71 -2.30 -12.58 4.28
N THR A 72 -2.56 -11.37 3.79
CA THR A 72 -2.51 -10.14 4.61
C THR A 72 -3.68 -10.06 5.58
N ILE A 73 -4.89 -10.44 5.15
CA ILE A 73 -6.05 -10.61 6.05
C ILE A 73 -5.75 -11.67 7.13
N ALA A 74 -5.13 -12.79 6.77
CA ALA A 74 -4.77 -13.83 7.72
C ALA A 74 -3.69 -13.36 8.71
N ALA A 75 -2.65 -12.66 8.24
CA ALA A 75 -1.65 -12.06 9.11
C ALA A 75 -2.28 -11.07 10.08
N GLU A 76 -3.17 -10.20 9.57
CA GLU A 76 -3.89 -9.20 10.36
C GLU A 76 -4.80 -9.85 11.40
N SER A 77 -5.49 -10.93 11.03
CA SER A 77 -6.31 -11.72 11.93
C SER A 77 -5.47 -12.28 13.09
N LEU A 78 -4.21 -12.65 12.85
CA LEU A 78 -3.33 -13.08 13.94
C LEU A 78 -3.01 -11.94 14.90
N GLY A 79 -2.91 -10.70 14.41
CA GLY A 79 -2.78 -9.50 15.23
C GLY A 79 -4.01 -9.20 16.06
N VAL A 80 -5.18 -9.15 15.44
CA VAL A 80 -6.43 -8.82 16.12
C VAL A 80 -6.77 -9.85 17.21
N HIS A 81 -6.61 -11.15 16.94
CA HIS A 81 -7.05 -12.20 17.87
C HIS A 81 -6.00 -12.59 18.91
N TYR A 82 -4.71 -12.46 18.60
CA TYR A 82 -3.63 -12.94 19.46
C TYR A 82 -2.62 -11.87 19.87
N GLY A 83 -2.76 -10.63 19.38
CA GLY A 83 -1.75 -9.56 19.54
C GLY A 83 -0.45 -9.85 18.77
N TRP A 84 -0.45 -10.85 17.89
CA TRP A 84 0.76 -11.29 17.19
C TRP A 84 1.05 -10.38 16.00
N ILE A 85 2.34 -10.18 15.67
CA ILE A 85 2.79 -9.41 14.49
C ILE A 85 2.57 -7.89 14.61
N PHE A 86 1.38 -7.42 14.98
CA PHE A 86 1.03 -5.98 14.96
C PHE A 86 0.75 -5.36 16.34
N GLY A 87 0.47 -6.17 17.35
CA GLY A 87 -0.02 -5.72 18.67
C GLY A 87 -1.55 -5.79 18.76
N SER A 88 -2.09 -5.54 19.96
CA SER A 88 -3.54 -5.63 20.21
C SER A 88 -4.26 -4.33 19.84
N TYR A 89 -5.34 -4.46 19.07
CA TYR A 89 -6.23 -3.36 18.70
C TYR A 89 -7.59 -3.92 18.26
N HIS A 90 -8.61 -3.06 18.25
CA HIS A 90 -9.95 -3.39 17.76
C HIS A 90 -10.45 -2.36 16.74
N TYR A 91 -11.26 -2.83 15.79
CA TYR A 91 -11.90 -1.98 14.78
C TYR A 91 -13.17 -1.34 15.35
N GLU A 92 -13.26 -0.01 15.27
CA GLU A 92 -14.39 0.76 15.82
C GLU A 92 -15.47 1.04 14.77
N LYS A 93 -15.08 1.10 13.49
CA LYS A 93 -15.98 1.40 12.37
C LYS A 93 -16.07 0.26 11.38
N ASP A 94 -17.26 0.07 10.83
CA ASP A 94 -17.52 -0.99 9.88
C ASP A 94 -16.95 -0.63 8.50
N PHE A 95 -15.85 -1.28 8.13
CA PHE A 95 -15.19 -1.14 6.83
C PHE A 95 -15.76 -2.10 5.78
N GLY A 96 -16.97 -2.61 6.01
CA GLY A 96 -17.66 -3.56 5.14
C GLY A 96 -17.43 -5.00 5.59
N ILE A 97 -17.61 -5.94 4.66
CA ILE A 97 -17.59 -7.37 4.97
C ILE A 97 -16.25 -7.76 5.60
N GLN A 98 -16.33 -8.42 6.76
CA GLN A 98 -15.17 -8.95 7.48
C GLN A 98 -14.92 -10.41 7.12
N LEU A 99 -13.65 -10.77 7.00
CA LEU A 99 -13.17 -12.14 6.85
C LEU A 99 -12.20 -12.42 8.00
N PHE A 100 -12.46 -13.46 8.79
CA PHE A 100 -11.69 -13.76 10.01
C PHE A 100 -11.64 -12.59 11.04
N GLY A 101 -12.64 -11.72 11.06
CA GLY A 101 -12.68 -10.54 11.94
C GLY A 101 -11.90 -9.32 11.42
N VAL A 102 -11.37 -9.40 10.20
CA VAL A 102 -10.65 -8.30 9.53
C VAL A 102 -11.44 -7.84 8.30
N PRO A 103 -11.63 -6.52 8.09
CA PRO A 103 -12.32 -6.03 6.89
C PRO A 103 -11.59 -6.44 5.60
N VAL A 104 -12.33 -6.93 4.60
CA VAL A 104 -11.75 -7.34 3.31
C VAL A 104 -11.05 -6.18 2.59
N THR A 105 -11.49 -4.94 2.86
CA THR A 105 -10.86 -3.70 2.37
C THR A 105 -9.38 -3.59 2.76
N ILE A 106 -8.97 -4.13 3.91
CA ILE A 106 -7.56 -4.16 4.34
C ILE A 106 -6.72 -5.01 3.40
N GLY A 107 -7.22 -6.16 2.96
CA GLY A 107 -6.53 -6.97 1.96
C GLY A 107 -6.37 -6.25 0.62
N PHE A 108 -7.38 -5.46 0.22
CA PHE A 108 -7.30 -4.60 -0.99
C PHE A 108 -6.33 -3.41 -0.81
N ALA A 109 -6.23 -2.85 0.40
CA ALA A 109 -5.24 -1.84 0.71
C ALA A 109 -3.83 -2.43 0.57
N TRP A 110 -3.58 -3.60 1.16
CA TRP A 110 -2.27 -4.23 1.14
C TRP A 110 -1.84 -4.72 -0.24
N VAL A 111 -2.74 -5.29 -1.05
CA VAL A 111 -2.38 -5.64 -2.43
C VAL A 111 -2.01 -4.39 -3.24
N MET A 112 -2.64 -3.25 -2.98
CA MET A 112 -2.24 -1.96 -3.55
C MET A 112 -0.87 -1.50 -3.07
N VAL A 113 -0.62 -1.53 -1.76
CA VAL A 113 0.68 -1.15 -1.16
C VAL A 113 1.82 -1.97 -1.77
N ILE A 114 1.65 -3.29 -1.86
CA ILE A 114 2.67 -4.20 -2.39
C ILE A 114 3.00 -3.90 -3.86
N PHE A 115 1.99 -3.84 -4.73
CA PHE A 115 2.24 -3.68 -6.17
C PHE A 115 2.63 -2.26 -6.56
N THR A 116 2.16 -1.25 -5.83
CA THR A 116 2.60 0.13 -6.07
C THR A 116 4.04 0.36 -5.60
N SER A 117 4.45 -0.21 -4.46
CA SER A 117 5.85 -0.22 -3.99
C SER A 117 6.77 -0.98 -4.95
N MET A 118 6.33 -2.14 -5.44
CA MET A 118 7.03 -2.89 -6.50
C MET A 118 7.25 -2.05 -7.76
N ALA A 119 6.26 -1.26 -8.19
CA ALA A 119 6.38 -0.40 -9.37
C ALA A 119 7.47 0.69 -9.22
N TYR A 120 7.87 1.03 -8.00
CA TYR A 120 9.00 1.93 -7.76
C TYR A 120 10.35 1.32 -8.03
N PHE A 121 10.52 -0.01 -7.98
CA PHE A 121 11.81 -0.70 -8.14
C PHE A 121 11.77 -1.81 -9.21
N GLU A 122 10.77 -1.77 -10.09
CA GLU A 122 10.47 -2.82 -11.06
C GLU A 122 11.65 -3.22 -11.97
N TRP A 123 12.56 -2.30 -12.30
CA TRP A 123 13.72 -2.61 -13.16
C TRP A 123 14.69 -3.61 -12.50
N MET A 124 14.77 -3.63 -11.16
CA MET A 124 15.62 -4.58 -10.43
C MET A 124 15.15 -6.02 -10.62
N LEU A 125 13.91 -6.22 -11.04
CA LEU A 125 13.33 -7.54 -11.26
C LEU A 125 13.75 -8.16 -12.60
N ASN A 126 14.20 -7.35 -13.56
CA ASN A 126 14.70 -7.82 -14.85
C ASN A 126 16.21 -8.12 -14.86
N GLY A 127 16.92 -7.80 -13.77
CA GLY A 127 18.34 -8.07 -13.63
C GLY A 127 18.66 -9.53 -13.25
N LYS A 128 19.96 -9.83 -13.14
CA LYS A 128 20.45 -11.12 -12.63
C LYS A 128 19.87 -11.39 -11.23
N LYS A 129 19.21 -12.54 -11.08
CA LYS A 129 18.59 -13.00 -9.83
C LYS A 129 19.68 -13.45 -8.85
N THR A 130 20.18 -12.51 -8.06
CA THR A 130 21.13 -12.78 -6.98
C THR A 130 20.46 -12.56 -5.64
N PHE A 131 20.92 -13.27 -4.60
CA PHE A 131 20.41 -13.07 -3.23
C PHE A 131 20.58 -11.63 -2.76
N LYS A 132 21.71 -11.00 -3.08
CA LYS A 132 21.97 -9.58 -2.77
C LYS A 132 20.92 -8.67 -3.40
N ASN A 133 20.60 -8.85 -4.68
CA ASN A 133 19.61 -8.03 -5.37
C ASN A 133 18.20 -8.27 -4.82
N ALA A 134 17.86 -9.53 -4.50
CA ALA A 134 16.59 -9.87 -3.85
C ALA A 134 16.45 -9.15 -2.51
N LEU A 135 17.50 -9.16 -1.68
CA LEU A 135 17.52 -8.48 -0.39
C LEU A 135 17.35 -6.96 -0.55
N LEU A 136 18.15 -6.33 -1.41
CA LEU A 136 18.07 -4.88 -1.65
C LEU A 136 16.70 -4.45 -2.19
N TYR A 137 16.16 -5.21 -3.16
CA TYR A 137 14.83 -4.96 -3.71
C TYR A 137 13.75 -5.06 -2.63
N SER A 138 13.78 -6.13 -1.82
CA SER A 138 12.76 -6.40 -0.82
C SER A 138 12.82 -5.39 0.33
N ILE A 139 14.02 -4.99 0.77
CA ILE A 139 14.19 -3.91 1.76
C ILE A 139 13.60 -2.61 1.20
N ALA A 140 14.02 -2.20 -0.01
CA ALA A 140 13.59 -0.92 -0.58
C ALA A 140 12.07 -0.86 -0.81
N THR A 141 11.48 -1.93 -1.33
CA THR A 141 10.02 -1.98 -1.54
C THR A 141 9.24 -2.05 -0.22
N SER A 142 9.74 -2.72 0.82
CA SER A 142 9.10 -2.74 2.13
C SER A 142 9.25 -1.44 2.93
N ILE A 143 10.35 -0.69 2.75
CA ILE A 143 10.43 0.67 3.30
C ILE A 143 9.34 1.54 2.68
N LEU A 144 9.13 1.47 1.36
CA LEU A 144 8.03 2.19 0.71
C LEU A 144 6.65 1.71 1.19
N ALA A 145 6.46 0.41 1.42
CA ALA A 145 5.20 -0.10 1.95
C ALA A 145 4.86 0.56 3.30
N VAL A 146 5.78 0.49 4.26
CA VAL A 146 5.63 1.05 5.61
C VAL A 146 5.61 2.58 5.61
N THR A 147 6.20 3.23 4.61
CA THR A 147 6.10 4.69 4.43
C THR A 147 4.63 5.13 4.26
N MET A 148 3.78 4.27 3.69
CA MET A 148 2.35 4.54 3.59
C MET A 148 1.66 4.38 4.95
N ASP A 149 1.99 3.35 5.73
CA ASP A 149 1.45 3.16 7.09
C ASP A 149 1.85 4.33 8.02
N LEU A 150 3.06 4.87 7.85
CA LEU A 150 3.53 6.03 8.62
C LEU A 150 2.60 7.25 8.49
N ILE A 151 1.81 7.39 7.42
CA ILE A 151 0.82 8.46 7.28
C ILE A 151 -0.63 7.99 7.48
N ILE A 152 -0.95 6.75 7.09
CA ILE A 152 -2.30 6.20 7.21
C ILE A 152 -2.66 5.95 8.67
N ASP A 153 -1.78 5.29 9.43
CA ASP A 153 -2.12 4.83 10.78
C ASP A 153 -2.34 5.98 11.77
N PRO A 154 -1.54 7.07 11.77
CA PRO A 154 -1.85 8.26 12.58
C PRO A 154 -3.21 8.87 12.25
N VAL A 155 -3.57 8.97 10.96
CA VAL A 155 -4.89 9.50 10.55
C VAL A 155 -6.00 8.55 11.00
N ALA A 156 -5.84 7.25 10.78
CA ALA A 156 -6.83 6.25 11.11
C ALA A 156 -7.06 6.15 12.63
N TYR A 157 -6.00 6.21 13.44
CA TYR A 157 -6.10 6.13 14.88
C TYR A 157 -6.46 7.48 15.51
N LYS A 158 -5.59 8.50 15.38
CA LYS A 158 -5.74 9.78 16.09
C LYS A 158 -6.76 10.72 15.46
N GLY A 159 -6.83 10.77 14.12
CA GLY A 159 -7.76 11.67 13.44
C GLY A 159 -9.17 11.10 13.34
N ARG A 160 -9.30 9.81 13.02
CA ARG A 160 -10.58 9.23 12.58
C ARG A 160 -11.15 8.12 13.46
N GLN A 161 -10.35 7.61 14.40
CA GLN A 161 -10.72 6.52 15.30
C GLN A 161 -11.37 5.35 14.55
N TYR A 162 -10.71 4.91 13.49
CA TYR A 162 -11.11 3.76 12.67
C TYR A 162 -10.79 2.44 13.37
N TRP A 163 -9.67 2.40 14.07
CA TRP A 163 -9.30 1.35 14.99
C TRP A 163 -8.59 1.99 16.19
N ILE A 164 -8.69 1.34 17.34
CA ILE A 164 -8.11 1.81 18.59
C ILE A 164 -7.04 0.82 19.04
N TRP A 165 -5.81 1.32 19.17
CA TRP A 165 -4.69 0.56 19.71
C TRP A 165 -4.77 0.50 21.23
N GLU A 166 -4.49 -0.68 21.79
CA GLU A 166 -4.46 -0.91 23.25
C GLU A 166 -3.05 -0.73 23.85
N GLY A 167 -2.00 -0.81 23.00
CA GLY A 167 -0.62 -0.62 23.39
C GLY A 167 -0.16 0.83 23.28
N ASP A 168 1.01 1.13 23.88
CA ASP A 168 1.71 2.40 23.73
C ASP A 168 2.85 2.29 22.71
N GLY A 169 3.13 3.41 22.05
CA GLY A 169 4.18 3.47 21.04
C GLY A 169 4.70 4.88 20.85
N ILE A 170 5.98 4.99 20.50
CA ILE A 170 6.66 6.29 20.39
C ILE A 170 6.10 7.18 19.27
N TYR A 171 5.38 6.59 18.31
CA TYR A 171 4.86 7.25 17.14
C TYR A 171 3.33 7.27 17.19
N TYR A 172 2.77 8.39 17.65
CA TYR A 172 1.32 8.59 17.82
C TYR A 172 0.62 7.52 18.67
N ASP A 173 1.30 6.97 19.68
CA ASP A 173 0.79 5.89 20.54
C ASP A 173 0.41 4.62 19.76
N ILE A 174 1.02 4.42 18.59
CA ILE A 174 0.84 3.24 17.75
C ILE A 174 2.00 2.28 18.05
N PRO A 175 1.74 1.01 18.42
CA PRO A 175 2.80 0.07 18.74
C PRO A 175 3.85 -0.02 17.64
N THR A 176 5.13 0.15 17.97
CA THR A 176 6.25 0.01 17.01
C THR A 176 6.24 -1.37 16.33
N GLN A 177 5.71 -2.38 17.03
CA GLN A 177 5.48 -3.71 16.52
C GLN A 177 4.63 -3.71 15.23
N ASN A 178 3.62 -2.83 15.11
CA ASN A 178 2.80 -2.72 13.90
C ASN A 178 3.63 -2.40 12.65
N PHE A 179 4.43 -1.34 12.69
CA PHE A 179 5.26 -0.93 11.56
C PHE A 179 6.32 -1.98 11.21
N LEU A 180 6.91 -2.64 12.22
CA LEU A 180 7.88 -3.72 12.01
C LEU A 180 7.22 -4.99 11.46
N GLY A 181 6.02 -5.31 11.92
CA GLY A 181 5.21 -6.42 11.43
C GLY A 181 4.89 -6.24 9.95
N TRP A 182 4.40 -5.06 9.57
CA TRP A 182 4.09 -4.75 8.18
C TRP A 182 5.32 -4.67 7.29
N PHE A 183 6.44 -4.17 7.83
CA PHE A 183 7.74 -4.27 7.15
C PHE A 183 8.09 -5.73 6.82
N TYR A 184 7.97 -6.62 7.81
CA TYR A 184 8.32 -8.03 7.65
C TYR A 184 7.39 -8.77 6.69
N VAL A 185 6.07 -8.57 6.83
CA VAL A 185 5.07 -9.16 5.92
C VAL A 185 5.31 -8.69 4.49
N SER A 186 5.48 -7.38 4.27
CA SER A 186 5.84 -6.85 2.96
C SER A 186 7.16 -7.43 2.46
N PHE A 187 8.17 -7.54 3.32
CA PHE A 187 9.50 -8.02 2.94
C PHE A 187 9.43 -9.46 2.41
N VAL A 188 8.73 -10.35 3.13
CA VAL A 188 8.55 -11.75 2.71
C VAL A 188 7.81 -11.81 1.37
N ILE A 189 6.74 -11.04 1.20
CA ILE A 189 5.97 -10.99 -0.04
C ILE A 189 6.86 -10.50 -1.20
N GLN A 190 7.53 -9.37 -1.04
CA GLN A 190 8.40 -8.79 -2.07
C GLN A 190 9.57 -9.71 -2.43
N PHE A 191 10.14 -10.39 -1.44
CA PHE A 191 11.22 -11.36 -1.64
C PHE A 191 10.74 -12.56 -2.47
N ILE A 192 9.56 -13.10 -2.18
CA ILE A 192 8.96 -14.18 -2.98
C ILE A 192 8.67 -13.68 -4.41
N LEU A 193 8.04 -12.51 -4.56
CA LEU A 193 7.73 -11.92 -5.87
C LEU A 193 8.99 -11.70 -6.71
N TYR A 194 10.11 -11.33 -6.09
CA TYR A 194 11.40 -11.14 -6.76
C TYR A 194 11.84 -12.39 -7.53
N TYR A 195 11.67 -13.58 -6.95
CA TYR A 195 12.07 -14.85 -7.58
C TYR A 195 11.00 -15.45 -8.50
N LEU A 196 9.72 -15.18 -8.23
CA LEU A 196 8.62 -15.66 -9.07
C LEU A 196 8.57 -14.93 -10.42
N LEU A 197 8.96 -13.66 -10.46
CA LEU A 197 8.97 -12.90 -11.72
C LEU A 197 10.14 -13.32 -12.61
N ARG A 198 9.83 -13.88 -13.79
CA ARG A 198 10.80 -14.28 -14.82
C ARG A 198 10.45 -13.64 -16.16
N ASP A 199 11.44 -13.05 -16.82
CA ASP A 199 11.38 -12.50 -18.19
C ASP A 199 10.14 -11.67 -18.50
N THR A 200 10.11 -10.43 -17.98
CA THR A 200 8.91 -9.59 -18.08
C THR A 200 9.11 -8.26 -18.78
N SER A 201 8.13 -7.94 -19.62
CA SER A 201 7.91 -6.59 -20.12
C SER A 201 6.93 -5.87 -19.18
N PHE A 202 7.45 -4.91 -18.42
CA PHE A 202 6.58 -4.07 -17.59
C PHE A 202 5.69 -3.19 -18.48
N PRO A 203 4.39 -3.06 -18.15
CA PRO A 203 3.48 -2.30 -18.99
C PRO A 203 3.81 -0.80 -18.93
N LYS A 204 4.37 -0.26 -20.01
CA LYS A 204 4.88 1.12 -20.12
C LYS A 204 3.91 2.21 -19.63
N VAL A 205 2.60 1.99 -19.79
CA VAL A 205 1.55 2.92 -19.35
C VAL A 205 1.13 2.69 -17.90
N TRP A 206 1.08 1.43 -17.45
CA TRP A 206 0.52 1.09 -16.14
C TRP A 206 1.54 1.15 -15.01
N SER A 207 2.82 0.89 -15.27
CA SER A 207 3.87 1.06 -14.25
C SER A 207 3.98 2.50 -13.74
N PRO A 208 3.99 3.55 -14.59
CA PRO A 208 3.87 4.93 -14.10
C PRO A 208 2.57 5.20 -13.33
N ARG A 209 1.44 4.63 -13.76
CA ARG A 209 0.16 4.79 -13.04
C ARG A 209 0.20 4.21 -11.63
N MET A 210 0.88 3.09 -11.41
CA MET A 210 1.02 2.52 -10.07
C MET A 210 1.90 3.39 -9.16
N ARG A 211 2.96 4.00 -9.70
CA ARG A 211 3.73 5.00 -8.96
C ARG A 211 2.90 6.25 -8.64
N TRP A 212 2.10 6.72 -9.60
CA TRP A 212 1.15 7.81 -9.36
C TRP A 212 0.09 7.43 -8.32
N LEU A 213 -0.43 6.21 -8.35
CA LEU A 213 -1.40 5.72 -7.35
C LEU A 213 -0.82 5.80 -5.95
N TYR A 214 0.41 5.32 -5.74
CA TYR A 214 1.13 5.47 -4.48
C TYR A 214 1.22 6.93 -4.05
N GLY A 215 1.73 7.79 -4.93
CA GLY A 215 1.93 9.21 -4.64
C GLY A 215 0.63 9.96 -4.37
N MET A 216 -0.46 9.61 -5.04
CA MET A 216 -1.79 10.16 -4.82
C MET A 216 -2.33 9.73 -3.45
N VAL A 217 -2.23 8.45 -3.08
CA VAL A 217 -2.66 7.97 -1.75
C VAL A 217 -1.85 8.68 -0.65
N VAL A 218 -0.52 8.72 -0.76
CA VAL A 218 0.33 9.47 0.18
C VAL A 218 -0.07 10.94 0.21
N GLY A 219 -0.29 11.57 -0.94
CA GLY A 219 -0.70 12.98 -1.03
C GLY A 219 -2.03 13.26 -0.33
N MET A 220 -3.03 12.41 -0.53
CA MET A 220 -4.32 12.51 0.16
C MET A 220 -4.16 12.44 1.68
N PHE A 221 -3.40 11.46 2.18
CA PHE A 221 -3.17 11.32 3.62
C PHE A 221 -2.24 12.40 4.19
N VAL A 222 -1.37 13.00 3.39
CA VAL A 222 -0.62 14.20 3.79
C VAL A 222 -1.57 15.37 4.01
N VAL A 223 -2.48 15.65 3.07
CA VAL A 223 -3.46 16.73 3.23
C VAL A 223 -4.36 16.46 4.45
N THR A 224 -4.87 15.23 4.60
CA THR A 224 -5.67 14.85 5.77
C THR A 224 -4.88 15.02 7.06
N SER A 225 -3.62 14.56 7.12
CA SER A 225 -2.77 14.70 8.30
C SER A 225 -2.51 16.17 8.67
N MET A 226 -2.36 17.06 7.69
CA MET A 226 -2.22 18.50 7.94
C MET A 226 -3.49 19.09 8.57
N VAL A 227 -4.67 18.69 8.08
CA VAL A 227 -5.97 19.14 8.62
C VAL A 227 -6.18 18.63 10.05
N GLU A 228 -5.78 17.39 10.33
CA GLU A 228 -5.84 16.78 11.67
C GLU A 228 -4.72 17.26 12.61
N GLY A 229 -3.79 18.10 12.15
CA GLY A 229 -2.66 18.61 12.94
C GLY A 229 -1.53 17.60 13.20
N LEU A 230 -1.49 16.49 12.46
CA LEU A 230 -0.52 15.39 12.57
C LEU A 230 0.81 15.69 11.83
N TRP A 231 1.44 16.83 12.17
CA TRP A 231 2.62 17.35 11.45
C TRP A 231 3.83 16.43 11.46
N LEU A 232 4.06 15.69 12.56
CA LEU A 232 5.16 14.73 12.61
C LEU A 232 4.97 13.61 11.58
N ALA A 233 3.72 13.24 11.27
CA ALA A 233 3.45 12.19 10.30
C ALA A 233 3.78 12.66 8.89
N VAL A 234 3.35 13.88 8.55
CA VAL A 234 3.72 14.55 7.31
C VAL A 234 5.25 14.62 7.15
N PHE A 235 5.97 15.09 8.17
CA PHE A 235 7.41 15.26 8.09
C PHE A 235 8.13 13.92 7.89
N VAL A 236 7.82 12.91 8.71
CA VAL A 236 8.47 11.60 8.65
C VAL A 236 8.18 10.93 7.30
N THR A 237 6.91 10.87 6.88
CA THR A 237 6.53 10.24 5.61
C THR A 237 7.18 10.92 4.41
N LEU A 238 7.15 12.26 4.33
CA LEU A 238 7.76 12.97 3.21
C LEU A 238 9.29 12.81 3.20
N THR A 239 9.93 12.81 4.37
CA THR A 239 11.38 12.59 4.48
C THR A 239 11.76 11.21 3.96
N VAL A 240 11.12 10.15 4.46
CA VAL A 240 11.38 8.78 4.01
C VAL A 240 11.07 8.63 2.52
N TYR A 241 9.95 9.18 2.05
CA TYR A 241 9.57 9.10 0.65
C TYR A 241 10.60 9.79 -0.27
N VAL A 242 11.09 10.99 0.07
CA VAL A 242 12.15 11.70 -0.67
C VAL A 242 13.47 10.93 -0.66
N ILE A 243 13.86 10.35 0.48
CA ILE A 243 15.03 9.46 0.57
C ILE A 243 14.87 8.29 -0.40
N MET A 244 13.71 7.64 -0.41
CA MET A 244 13.45 6.51 -1.30
C MET A 244 13.45 6.89 -2.78
N LEU A 245 12.95 8.07 -3.15
CA LEU A 245 13.06 8.59 -4.51
C LEU A 245 14.51 8.84 -4.92
N THR A 246 15.34 9.31 -3.98
CA THR A 246 16.77 9.57 -4.19
C THR A 246 17.53 8.26 -4.37
N ILE A 247 17.31 7.28 -3.48
CA ILE A 247 17.87 5.93 -3.59
C ILE A 247 17.50 5.30 -4.93
N ARG A 248 16.22 5.37 -5.30
CA ARG A 248 15.72 4.89 -6.59
C ARG A 248 16.49 5.51 -7.76
N LYS A 249 16.68 6.84 -7.76
CA LYS A 249 17.39 7.53 -8.83
C LYS A 249 18.84 7.03 -8.94
N ILE A 250 19.57 7.00 -7.82
CA ILE A 250 20.98 6.57 -7.75
C ILE A 250 21.14 5.11 -8.21
N TRP A 251 20.26 4.22 -7.74
CA TRP A 251 20.30 2.81 -8.09
C TRP A 251 19.92 2.58 -9.54
N ARG A 252 18.97 3.35 -10.09
CA ARG A 252 18.58 3.25 -11.49
C ARG A 252 19.72 3.67 -12.42
N GLU A 253 20.36 4.80 -12.15
CA GLU A 253 21.52 5.26 -12.92
C GLU A 253 22.69 4.26 -12.84
N SER A 254 22.89 3.61 -11.69
CA SER A 254 23.93 2.58 -11.55
C SER A 254 23.59 1.31 -12.32
N TYR A 255 22.31 0.93 -12.37
CA TYR A 255 21.83 -0.22 -13.14
C TYR A 255 21.97 0.01 -14.65
N ASP A 256 21.61 1.20 -15.13
CA ASP A 256 21.66 1.53 -16.57
C ASP A 256 23.11 1.66 -17.10
N ARG A 257 24.12 1.80 -16.21
CA ARG A 257 25.56 1.81 -16.55
C ARG A 257 26.22 0.43 -16.57
N ALA A 258 25.60 -0.59 -15.99
CA ALA A 258 26.17 -1.92 -15.78
C ALA A 258 25.75 -2.91 -16.87
#